data_AF-A0A2D7BQS1-F1
#
_entry.id   AF-A0A2D7BQS1-F1
#
_cell.length_a   1.000
_cell.length_b   1.000
_cell.length_c   1.000
_cell.angle_alpha   90.00
_cell.angle_beta   90.00
_cell.angle_gamma   90.00
#
_symmetry.space_group_name_H-M   'P 1'
#
loop_
_entity.id
_entity.type
_entity.pdbx_description
1 polymer ?
#
loop_
_entity_poly.entity_id
_entity_poly.type
_entity_poly.pdbx_seq_one_letter_code
_entity_poly.pdbx_strand_id
1 'polypeptide(L)'
;MNPYLKFQLKKKTRVNLLDKIISKPKGPICLSDLSPLANLEVIGNLKKKLIYDVKSIDTATKKDLTFIDNTKYIDQLSDTNAAACIISKKNFKKSLGNNLGNIIFLISDNPYLSYSIILSIFYPSEDLKNNKINQVEISPLSIVSKETSFKNNVYIGKKTSIGSYTSIGPNVSIGEGCIIGNNVSISNTYIGNNVRIQDGCVIGQDGFGYAFDGNNYIKVPQIGLVKIGNFVEIGANCAIDRGSLKHTEIKQGVKIDNLVHIAHNVEVKENTMIAGQTGIAGSSIIGSKVLIGGQVGVAGHLNVGDNVKIGAQAGVTRNIASHEEVSGTPAVKLTTYLKKAVYLNKMVEKKKVIDIEKIIKMMPHRYPFLLIDRLIEVKDDDYAIGLKNVTINEPFFMGHFPDKKVMPGVLIIESMAQTSGALVVSSYGDKAMGKLVYFMSIDKARFRKLVIPGDQLFIEVKKKQARKLVWKFDCTAKVENKIVAEATITAMIVDEDVKES
;
A
#
# COMPACT_ATOMS: atom_id res chain seq x y z
N MET A 1 34.73 29.00 -48.56
CA MET A 1 34.33 27.88 -47.68
C MET A 1 35.60 27.09 -47.35
N ASN A 2 36.06 27.11 -46.10
CA ASN A 2 37.42 26.72 -45.69
C ASN A 2 37.68 25.19 -45.84
N PRO A 3 38.75 24.75 -46.53
CA PRO A 3 39.10 23.33 -46.72
C PRO A 3 39.41 22.54 -45.43
N TYR A 4 39.58 23.21 -44.28
CA TYR A 4 39.78 22.55 -42.98
C TYR A 4 38.52 21.88 -42.40
N LEU A 5 37.33 22.11 -42.98
CA LEU A 5 36.08 21.49 -42.51
C LEU A 5 35.85 20.04 -42.99
N LYS A 6 36.71 19.49 -43.86
CA LYS A 6 36.50 18.17 -44.49
C LYS A 6 37.26 16.99 -43.85
N PHE A 7 38.04 17.19 -42.78
CA PHE A 7 38.91 16.13 -42.23
C PHE A 7 38.52 15.56 -40.85
N GLN A 8 37.36 15.89 -40.28
CA GLN A 8 36.87 15.27 -39.04
C GLN A 8 35.50 14.58 -39.13
N LEU A 9 35.03 14.27 -40.33
CA LEU A 9 33.95 13.30 -40.55
C LEU A 9 34.51 11.89 -40.77
N LYS A 10 35.45 11.45 -39.92
CA LYS A 10 35.68 10.01 -39.74
C LYS A 10 34.56 9.51 -38.84
N LYS A 11 33.80 8.53 -39.34
CA LYS A 11 32.82 7.71 -38.62
C LYS A 11 33.37 7.31 -37.24
N LYS A 12 33.17 8.14 -36.22
CA LYS A 12 33.15 7.67 -34.83
C LYS A 12 31.85 6.87 -34.75
N THR A 13 31.97 5.56 -34.86
CA THR A 13 31.04 4.63 -34.21
C THR A 13 30.65 5.29 -32.88
N ARG A 14 29.37 5.66 -32.73
CA ARG A 14 28.85 6.24 -31.48
C ARG A 14 29.05 5.17 -30.41
N VAL A 15 30.20 5.19 -29.74
CA VAL A 15 30.42 4.43 -28.51
C VAL A 15 29.31 4.88 -27.58
N ASN A 16 28.47 3.95 -27.16
CA ASN A 16 27.38 4.24 -26.26
C ASN A 16 28.00 4.83 -24.98
N LEU A 17 27.61 6.07 -24.61
CA LEU A 17 28.13 6.74 -23.43
C LEU A 17 27.91 5.90 -22.16
N LEU A 18 26.87 5.06 -22.17
CA LEU A 18 26.61 4.07 -21.13
C LEU A 18 27.78 3.10 -20.93
N ASP A 19 28.39 2.59 -22.01
CA ASP A 19 29.50 1.63 -21.94
C ASP A 19 30.77 2.26 -21.36
N LYS A 20 30.87 3.58 -21.39
CA LYS A 20 32.01 4.30 -20.80
C LYS A 20 31.90 4.42 -19.29
N ILE A 21 30.69 4.46 -18.74
CA ILE A 21 30.44 4.73 -17.30
C ILE A 21 30.13 3.46 -16.50
N ILE A 22 29.89 2.32 -17.14
CA ILE A 22 29.72 1.05 -16.44
C ILE A 22 31.05 0.62 -15.80
N SER A 23 30.99 0.23 -14.53
CA SER A 23 32.11 -0.39 -13.82
C SER A 23 32.58 -1.64 -14.56
N LYS A 24 33.90 -1.79 -14.74
CA LYS A 24 34.48 -2.97 -15.38
C LYS A 24 34.97 -3.96 -14.33
N PRO A 25 34.72 -5.27 -14.51
CA PRO A 25 35.23 -6.29 -13.60
C PRO A 25 36.76 -6.41 -13.71
N LYS A 26 37.44 -6.75 -12.62
CA LYS A 26 38.89 -7.09 -12.59
C LYS A 26 39.22 -8.49 -13.15
N GLY A 27 38.26 -9.16 -13.79
CA GLY A 27 38.45 -10.48 -14.38
C GLY A 27 39.29 -10.50 -15.66
N PRO A 28 39.56 -11.68 -16.23
CA PRO A 28 39.04 -12.98 -15.80
C PRO A 28 39.81 -13.60 -14.61
N ILE A 29 39.12 -14.40 -13.79
CA ILE A 29 39.66 -15.15 -12.65
C ILE A 29 39.34 -16.63 -12.83
N CYS A 30 40.23 -17.54 -12.43
CA CYS A 30 39.96 -18.97 -12.51
C CYS A 30 38.93 -19.39 -11.45
N LEU A 31 37.95 -20.21 -11.84
CA LEU A 31 36.91 -20.67 -10.92
C LEU A 31 37.48 -21.47 -9.72
N SER A 32 38.61 -22.16 -9.92
CA SER A 32 39.34 -22.87 -8.86
C SER A 32 39.88 -21.96 -7.77
N ASP A 33 40.12 -20.68 -8.08
CA ASP A 33 40.66 -19.71 -7.14
C ASP A 33 39.53 -19.00 -6.38
N LEU A 34 38.32 -19.00 -6.95
CA LEU A 34 37.13 -18.39 -6.35
C LEU A 34 36.44 -19.32 -5.35
N SER A 35 36.35 -20.63 -5.64
CA SER A 35 35.59 -21.56 -4.78
C SER A 35 36.09 -21.63 -3.33
N PRO A 36 37.40 -21.63 -3.03
CA PRO A 36 37.87 -21.70 -1.64
C PRO A 36 37.59 -20.42 -0.85
N LEU A 37 37.62 -19.26 -1.51
CA LEU A 37 37.44 -17.94 -0.86
C LEU A 37 36.04 -17.75 -0.28
N ALA A 38 35.05 -18.49 -0.79
CA ALA A 38 33.67 -18.46 -0.31
C ALA A 38 33.20 -19.80 0.27
N ASN A 39 34.14 -20.71 0.58
CA ASN A 39 33.91 -22.05 1.13
C ASN A 39 32.87 -22.88 0.35
N LEU A 40 33.07 -22.99 -0.97
CA LEU A 40 32.11 -23.61 -1.89
C LEU A 40 32.49 -25.05 -2.22
N GLU A 41 31.54 -25.98 -2.04
CA GLU A 41 31.65 -27.35 -2.57
C GLU A 41 31.35 -27.33 -4.08
N VAL A 42 32.19 -27.98 -4.89
CA VAL A 42 32.06 -27.91 -6.36
C VAL A 42 31.49 -29.19 -6.93
N ILE A 43 30.45 -29.05 -7.75
CA ILE A 43 29.87 -30.11 -8.57
C ILE A 43 30.06 -29.75 -10.05
N GLY A 44 30.94 -30.48 -10.73
CA GLY A 44 31.29 -30.26 -12.13
C GLY A 44 32.81 -30.25 -12.37
N ASN A 45 33.23 -30.13 -13.63
CA ASN A 45 34.64 -30.11 -13.99
C ASN A 45 35.21 -28.69 -14.00
N LEU A 46 36.15 -28.42 -13.08
CA LEU A 46 36.79 -27.11 -12.91
C LEU A 46 37.89 -26.78 -13.93
N LYS A 47 38.46 -27.77 -14.65
CA LYS A 47 39.76 -27.59 -15.31
C LYS A 47 39.75 -26.41 -16.32
N LYS A 48 40.48 -25.35 -15.95
CA LYS A 48 40.73 -24.11 -16.71
C LYS A 48 39.48 -23.27 -17.02
N LYS A 49 38.43 -23.33 -16.20
CA LYS A 49 37.26 -22.45 -16.40
C LYS A 49 37.54 -21.04 -15.88
N LEU A 50 37.61 -20.08 -16.81
CA LEU A 50 37.74 -18.65 -16.51
C LEU A 50 36.37 -18.00 -16.36
N ILE A 51 36.19 -17.24 -15.28
CA ILE A 51 35.04 -16.39 -15.02
C ILE A 51 35.42 -14.94 -15.25
N TYR A 52 34.66 -14.24 -16.09
CA TYR A 52 34.94 -12.86 -16.49
C TYR A 52 34.17 -11.83 -15.66
N ASP A 53 32.99 -12.21 -15.17
CA ASP A 53 32.09 -11.31 -14.44
C ASP A 53 31.07 -12.10 -13.59
N VAL A 54 30.35 -11.38 -12.74
CA VAL A 54 29.22 -11.89 -11.95
C VAL A 54 27.94 -11.21 -12.44
N LYS A 55 26.94 -11.98 -12.86
CA LYS A 55 25.68 -11.47 -13.43
C LYS A 55 24.45 -12.16 -12.89
N SER A 56 23.30 -11.55 -13.10
CA SER A 56 22.01 -12.18 -12.80
C SER A 56 21.76 -13.36 -13.76
N ILE A 57 20.98 -14.34 -13.30
CA ILE A 57 20.73 -15.58 -14.03
C ILE A 57 20.19 -15.40 -15.46
N ASP A 58 19.38 -14.36 -15.67
CA ASP A 58 18.77 -14.01 -16.95
C ASP A 58 19.71 -13.28 -17.92
N THR A 59 20.82 -12.73 -17.45
CA THR A 59 21.79 -11.99 -18.27
C THR A 59 23.17 -12.64 -18.34
N ALA A 60 23.41 -13.66 -17.53
CA ALA A 60 24.68 -14.38 -17.46
C ALA A 60 24.97 -15.16 -18.75
N THR A 61 26.22 -15.09 -19.21
CA THR A 61 26.71 -15.80 -20.40
C THR A 61 27.65 -16.94 -20.02
N LYS A 62 28.16 -17.68 -21.02
CA LYS A 62 29.07 -18.85 -20.83
C LYS A 62 30.43 -18.50 -20.21
N LYS A 63 30.65 -17.22 -19.91
CA LYS A 63 31.84 -16.62 -19.28
C LYS A 63 31.56 -16.11 -17.86
N ASP A 64 30.31 -16.06 -17.43
CA ASP A 64 29.90 -15.34 -16.23
C ASP A 64 29.46 -16.33 -15.13
N LEU A 65 29.64 -15.91 -13.88
CA LEU A 65 29.10 -16.59 -12.71
C LEU A 65 27.74 -15.97 -12.34
N THR A 66 26.78 -16.81 -11.96
CA THR A 66 25.49 -16.37 -11.41
C THR A 66 25.26 -16.97 -10.01
N PHE A 67 24.18 -16.57 -9.34
CA PHE A 67 23.75 -17.18 -8.09
C PHE A 67 22.22 -17.33 -8.02
N ILE A 68 21.76 -18.30 -7.23
CA ILE A 68 20.36 -18.49 -6.84
C ILE A 68 20.29 -18.66 -5.34
N ASP A 69 19.53 -17.76 -4.72
CA ASP A 69 19.13 -17.86 -3.31
C ASP A 69 17.62 -18.14 -3.17
N ASN A 70 16.80 -17.37 -3.90
CA ASN A 70 15.34 -17.51 -3.88
C ASN A 70 14.86 -18.67 -4.77
N THR A 71 14.01 -19.54 -4.21
CA THR A 71 13.44 -20.70 -4.90
C THR A 71 12.66 -20.36 -6.18
N LYS A 72 12.12 -19.14 -6.29
CA LYS A 72 11.34 -18.70 -7.46
C LYS A 72 12.14 -18.61 -8.76
N TYR A 73 13.47 -18.63 -8.67
CA TYR A 73 14.37 -18.55 -9.84
C TYR A 73 14.98 -19.90 -10.24
N ILE A 74 14.63 -21.00 -9.55
CA ILE A 74 15.19 -22.33 -9.84
C ILE A 74 14.87 -22.77 -11.28
N ASP A 75 13.66 -22.47 -11.76
CA ASP A 75 13.23 -22.86 -13.10
C ASP A 75 14.02 -22.13 -14.21
N GLN A 76 14.58 -20.95 -13.90
CA GLN A 76 15.42 -20.20 -14.84
C GLN A 76 16.79 -20.84 -15.08
N LEU A 77 17.17 -21.89 -14.31
CA LEU A 77 18.38 -22.67 -14.57
C LEU A 77 18.33 -23.40 -15.92
N SER A 78 17.14 -23.72 -16.44
CA SER A 78 17.02 -24.37 -17.74
C SER A 78 17.37 -23.48 -18.91
N ASP A 79 17.20 -22.17 -18.74
CA ASP A 79 17.39 -21.18 -19.82
C ASP A 79 18.71 -20.40 -19.65
N THR A 80 19.42 -20.58 -18.55
CA THR A 80 20.63 -19.81 -18.28
C THR A 80 21.81 -20.26 -19.14
N ASN A 81 22.62 -19.28 -19.55
CA ASN A 81 23.87 -19.54 -20.26
C ASN A 81 25.10 -19.44 -19.35
N ALA A 82 24.92 -19.32 -18.03
CA ALA A 82 26.00 -19.12 -17.07
C ALA A 82 27.08 -20.22 -17.14
N ALA A 83 28.33 -19.84 -16.88
CA ALA A 83 29.44 -20.78 -16.73
C ALA A 83 29.33 -21.59 -15.43
N ALA A 84 28.94 -20.92 -14.36
CA ALA A 84 28.83 -21.47 -13.02
C ALA A 84 27.70 -20.80 -12.23
N CYS A 85 27.11 -21.53 -11.28
CA CYS A 85 26.03 -21.04 -10.43
C CYS A 85 26.31 -21.35 -8.96
N ILE A 86 26.32 -20.31 -8.12
CA ILE A 86 26.29 -20.46 -6.66
C ILE A 86 24.86 -20.78 -6.24
N ILE A 87 24.66 -21.85 -5.48
CA ILE A 87 23.33 -22.32 -5.11
C ILE A 87 23.36 -23.08 -3.78
N SER A 88 22.25 -23.05 -3.04
CA SER A 88 22.15 -23.86 -1.82
C SER A 88 21.97 -25.34 -2.14
N LYS A 89 22.45 -26.22 -1.24
CA LYS A 89 22.25 -27.67 -1.37
C LYS A 89 20.76 -28.04 -1.53
N LYS A 90 19.87 -27.32 -0.84
CA LYS A 90 18.42 -27.49 -0.93
C LYS A 90 17.88 -27.13 -2.31
N ASN A 91 18.30 -25.98 -2.86
CA ASN A 91 17.82 -25.52 -4.16
C ASN A 91 18.42 -26.35 -5.31
N PHE A 92 19.68 -26.79 -5.19
CA PHE A 92 20.31 -27.70 -6.14
C PHE A 92 19.57 -29.04 -6.24
N LYS A 93 19.19 -29.64 -5.10
CA LYS A 93 18.37 -30.88 -5.12
C LYS A 93 17.03 -30.69 -5.84
N LYS A 94 16.39 -29.53 -5.67
CA LYS A 94 15.14 -29.19 -6.37
C LYS A 94 15.34 -28.98 -7.87
N SER A 95 16.51 -28.53 -8.30
CA SER A 95 16.80 -28.29 -9.71
C SER A 95 17.13 -29.56 -10.50
N LEU A 96 17.33 -30.71 -9.87
CA LEU A 96 17.71 -31.96 -10.56
C LEU A 96 16.69 -32.44 -11.61
N GLY A 97 15.43 -31.99 -11.55
CA GLY A 97 14.41 -32.25 -12.57
C GLY A 97 14.51 -31.35 -13.82
N ASN A 98 15.34 -30.31 -13.77
CA ASN A 98 15.49 -29.33 -14.84
C ASN A 98 16.61 -29.74 -15.80
N ASN A 99 16.60 -29.20 -17.03
CA ASN A 99 17.75 -29.34 -17.92
C ASN A 99 18.89 -28.45 -17.42
N LEU A 100 19.88 -29.02 -16.73
CA LEU A 100 20.94 -28.27 -16.06
C LEU A 100 22.15 -27.93 -16.96
N GLY A 101 22.14 -28.38 -18.21
CA GLY A 101 23.21 -28.11 -19.18
C GLY A 101 24.61 -28.44 -18.66
N ASN A 102 25.61 -27.67 -19.09
CA ASN A 102 27.02 -27.80 -18.68
C ASN A 102 27.41 -26.77 -17.60
N ILE A 103 26.49 -26.44 -16.69
CA ILE A 103 26.74 -25.46 -15.62
C ILE A 103 27.55 -26.13 -14.52
N ILE A 104 28.58 -25.43 -14.02
CA ILE A 104 29.31 -25.85 -12.81
C ILE A 104 28.55 -25.32 -11.59
N PHE A 105 28.18 -26.20 -10.67
CA PHE A 105 27.48 -25.79 -9.45
C PHE A 105 28.46 -25.58 -8.30
N LEU A 106 28.31 -24.46 -7.63
CA LEU A 106 29.05 -24.08 -6.44
C LEU A 106 28.09 -24.10 -5.26
N ILE A 107 28.13 -25.18 -4.49
CA ILE A 107 27.22 -25.41 -3.37
C ILE A 107 27.67 -24.55 -2.18
N SER A 108 26.73 -23.76 -1.67
CA SER A 108 26.93 -22.85 -0.54
C SER A 108 25.85 -23.05 0.53
N ASP A 109 26.21 -22.94 1.80
CA ASP A 109 25.23 -22.86 2.89
C ASP A 109 24.51 -21.50 2.93
N ASN A 110 25.17 -20.45 2.44
CA ASN A 110 24.63 -19.10 2.31
C ASN A 110 24.98 -18.52 0.93
N PRO A 111 24.21 -18.84 -0.12
CA PRO A 111 24.50 -18.41 -1.48
C PRO A 111 24.62 -16.89 -1.60
N TYR A 112 23.79 -16.15 -0.85
CA TYR A 112 23.78 -14.69 -0.84
C TYR A 112 25.11 -14.11 -0.33
N LEU A 113 25.64 -14.66 0.77
CA LEU A 113 26.95 -14.27 1.28
C LEU A 113 28.07 -14.69 0.33
N SER A 114 28.08 -15.93 -0.15
CA SER A 114 29.15 -16.44 -1.02
C SER A 114 29.29 -15.64 -2.31
N TYR A 115 28.18 -15.27 -2.97
CA TYR A 115 28.30 -14.43 -4.16
C TYR A 115 28.77 -13.02 -3.80
N SER A 116 28.38 -12.46 -2.64
CA SER A 116 28.80 -11.11 -2.24
C SER A 116 30.32 -11.02 -2.05
N ILE A 117 30.93 -12.08 -1.48
CA ILE A 117 32.38 -12.22 -1.36
C ILE A 117 33.01 -12.26 -2.76
N ILE A 118 32.52 -13.13 -3.64
CA ILE A 118 33.06 -13.25 -5.01
C ILE A 118 32.89 -11.93 -5.78
N LEU A 119 31.74 -11.26 -5.66
CA LEU A 119 31.48 -9.98 -6.30
C LEU A 119 32.49 -8.91 -5.88
N SER A 120 32.89 -8.88 -4.60
CA SER A 120 33.88 -7.94 -4.08
C SER A 120 35.28 -8.13 -4.67
N ILE A 121 35.60 -9.33 -5.15
CA ILE A 121 36.87 -9.64 -5.82
C ILE A 121 36.87 -9.03 -7.23
N PHE A 122 35.75 -9.18 -7.96
CA PHE A 122 35.61 -8.58 -9.29
C PHE A 122 35.45 -7.05 -9.23
N TYR A 123 34.85 -6.54 -8.17
CA TYR A 123 34.55 -5.11 -7.96
C TYR A 123 34.96 -4.65 -6.55
N PRO A 124 36.28 -4.51 -6.29
CA PRO A 124 36.76 -4.08 -4.98
C PRO A 124 36.41 -2.61 -4.72
N SER A 125 36.03 -2.31 -3.48
CA SER A 125 35.59 -0.98 -3.02
C SER A 125 36.68 0.09 -3.07
N GLU A 126 37.96 -0.29 -3.14
CA GLU A 126 39.10 0.62 -2.99
C GLU A 126 39.59 1.32 -4.28
N ASP A 127 39.07 0.95 -5.46
CA ASP A 127 39.60 1.45 -6.75
C ASP A 127 39.19 2.90 -7.13
N LEU A 128 38.46 3.61 -6.27
CA LEU A 128 38.16 5.03 -6.48
C LEU A 128 39.31 5.97 -6.09
N LYS A 129 40.33 5.48 -5.37
CA LYS A 129 41.42 6.35 -4.86
C LYS A 129 42.58 6.56 -5.84
N ASN A 130 42.78 5.68 -6.83
CA ASN A 130 44.04 5.67 -7.62
C ASN A 130 43.91 5.88 -9.14
N ASN A 131 42.72 6.16 -9.69
CA ASN A 131 42.62 6.46 -11.11
C ASN A 131 42.93 7.94 -11.39
N LYS A 132 44.21 8.21 -11.66
CA LYS A 132 44.80 9.49 -12.10
C LYS A 132 44.32 9.98 -13.49
N ILE A 133 43.05 9.78 -13.84
CA ILE A 133 42.47 10.31 -15.08
C ILE A 133 41.12 10.97 -14.75
N ASN A 134 41.14 12.27 -14.46
CA ASN A 134 39.94 13.10 -14.42
C ASN A 134 39.42 13.29 -15.86
N GLN A 135 38.71 12.30 -16.40
CA GLN A 135 38.00 12.48 -17.67
C GLN A 135 36.68 13.21 -17.41
N VAL A 136 36.71 14.53 -17.54
CA VAL A 136 35.53 15.39 -17.44
C VAL A 136 35.34 16.09 -18.78
N GLU A 137 34.28 15.73 -19.50
CA GLU A 137 33.95 16.28 -20.81
C GLU A 137 32.64 17.06 -20.71
N ILE A 138 32.74 18.39 -20.70
CA ILE A 138 31.59 19.29 -20.61
C ILE A 138 31.42 20.00 -21.94
N SER A 139 30.22 19.94 -22.52
CA SER A 139 29.92 20.69 -23.73
C SER A 139 30.08 22.20 -23.49
N PRO A 140 30.74 22.95 -24.38
CA PRO A 140 30.88 24.41 -24.24
C PRO A 140 29.53 25.15 -24.35
N LEU A 141 28.45 24.48 -24.76
CA LEU A 141 27.10 25.01 -24.81
C LEU A 141 26.28 24.73 -23.53
N SER A 142 26.90 24.14 -22.51
CA SER A 142 26.26 23.92 -21.20
C SER A 142 26.55 25.09 -20.25
N ILE A 143 25.67 25.29 -19.28
CA ILE A 143 25.79 26.32 -18.25
C ILE A 143 25.96 25.63 -16.92
N VAL A 144 27.14 25.74 -16.32
CA VAL A 144 27.47 25.05 -15.07
C VAL A 144 27.89 26.09 -14.03
N SER A 145 27.29 26.04 -12.84
CA SER A 145 27.68 26.91 -11.74
C SER A 145 29.14 26.70 -11.32
N LYS A 146 29.83 27.76 -10.92
CA LYS A 146 31.25 27.69 -10.50
C LYS A 146 31.46 26.83 -9.24
N GLU A 147 30.42 26.66 -8.43
CA GLU A 147 30.41 25.86 -7.20
C GLU A 147 30.13 24.37 -7.47
N THR A 148 29.83 23.98 -8.71
CA THR A 148 29.61 22.58 -9.06
C THR A 148 30.92 21.81 -9.00
N SER A 149 30.92 20.67 -8.31
CA SER A 149 32.10 19.79 -8.21
C SER A 149 31.97 18.56 -9.10
N PHE A 150 33.10 18.09 -9.61
CA PHE A 150 33.18 16.97 -10.55
C PHE A 150 34.18 15.91 -10.08
N LYS A 151 33.83 14.64 -10.28
CA LYS A 151 34.73 13.49 -10.15
C LYS A 151 35.04 12.91 -11.54
N ASN A 152 35.59 11.70 -11.59
CA ASN A 152 36.11 11.12 -12.82
C ASN A 152 35.01 10.51 -13.70
N ASN A 153 35.28 10.49 -15.01
CA ASN A 153 34.42 9.85 -16.01
C ASN A 153 33.03 10.50 -16.07
N VAL A 154 33.03 11.82 -16.26
CA VAL A 154 31.84 12.67 -16.35
C VAL A 154 31.67 13.22 -17.75
N TYR A 155 30.46 13.15 -18.29
CA TYR A 155 30.10 13.70 -19.59
C TYR A 155 28.84 14.55 -19.49
N ILE A 156 28.89 15.80 -19.94
CA ILE A 156 27.75 16.73 -19.92
C ILE A 156 27.40 17.19 -21.33
N GLY A 157 26.17 16.91 -21.75
CA GLY A 157 25.64 17.26 -23.06
C GLY A 157 25.42 18.77 -23.25
N LYS A 158 25.20 19.17 -24.51
CA LYS A 158 24.92 20.56 -24.88
C LYS A 158 23.64 21.08 -24.25
N LYS A 159 23.57 22.40 -24.01
CA LYS A 159 22.37 23.09 -23.50
C LYS A 159 21.86 22.56 -22.16
N THR A 160 22.70 21.86 -21.42
CA THR A 160 22.39 21.39 -20.07
C THR A 160 22.79 22.47 -19.07
N SER A 161 21.94 22.71 -18.06
CA SER A 161 22.21 23.64 -16.98
C SER A 161 22.38 22.89 -15.65
N ILE A 162 23.41 23.22 -14.88
CA ILE A 162 23.68 22.63 -13.56
C ILE A 162 23.80 23.74 -12.51
N GLY A 163 22.97 23.66 -11.48
CA GLY A 163 22.89 24.62 -10.38
C GLY A 163 24.07 24.59 -9.41
N SER A 164 24.06 25.54 -8.48
CA SER A 164 25.12 25.74 -7.49
C SER A 164 25.19 24.61 -6.47
N TYR A 165 26.39 24.34 -5.97
CA TYR A 165 26.67 23.32 -4.95
C TYR A 165 26.25 21.89 -5.32
N THR A 166 26.02 21.64 -6.60
CA THR A 166 25.76 20.30 -7.12
C THR A 166 27.05 19.50 -7.22
N SER A 167 27.00 18.23 -6.83
CA SER A 167 28.11 17.28 -6.86
C SER A 167 27.85 16.23 -7.93
N ILE A 168 28.67 16.26 -8.97
CA ILE A 168 28.69 15.23 -10.01
C ILE A 168 29.82 14.25 -9.68
N GLY A 169 29.43 13.15 -9.04
CA GLY A 169 30.28 12.03 -8.67
C GLY A 169 30.78 11.23 -9.88
N PRO A 170 31.45 10.08 -9.63
CA PRO A 170 32.07 9.33 -10.69
C PRO A 170 31.04 8.66 -11.60
N ASN A 171 31.44 8.39 -12.84
CA ASN A 171 30.68 7.57 -13.79
C ASN A 171 29.28 8.16 -14.08
N VAL A 172 29.24 9.43 -14.46
CA VAL A 172 28.00 10.15 -14.76
C VAL A 172 27.98 10.62 -16.19
N SER A 173 26.88 10.36 -16.90
CA SER A 173 26.62 10.92 -18.22
C SER A 173 25.29 11.64 -18.21
N ILE A 174 25.28 12.93 -18.53
CA ILE A 174 24.07 13.74 -18.64
C ILE A 174 23.86 14.16 -20.10
N GLY A 175 22.67 13.88 -20.64
CA GLY A 175 22.29 14.21 -22.00
C GLY A 175 22.16 15.71 -22.28
N GLU A 176 21.59 16.03 -23.43
CA GLU A 176 21.31 17.40 -23.87
C GLU A 176 20.04 17.97 -23.22
N GLY A 177 20.05 19.29 -22.97
CA GLY A 177 18.85 20.03 -22.58
C GLY A 177 18.36 19.72 -21.16
N CYS A 178 19.21 19.14 -20.32
CA CYS A 178 18.85 18.80 -18.96
C CYS A 178 18.95 20.01 -18.02
N ILE A 179 18.14 20.03 -16.98
CA ILE A 179 18.17 21.05 -15.93
C ILE A 179 18.36 20.33 -14.60
N ILE A 180 19.53 20.53 -14.00
CA ILE A 180 19.89 19.99 -12.69
C ILE A 180 19.90 21.14 -11.69
N GLY A 181 19.10 21.02 -10.64
CA GLY A 181 18.94 22.01 -9.58
C GLY A 181 20.19 22.21 -8.73
N ASN A 182 20.02 22.94 -7.63
CA ASN A 182 21.05 23.21 -6.64
C ASN A 182 21.16 22.07 -5.63
N ASN A 183 22.34 21.92 -5.03
CA ASN A 183 22.58 20.93 -3.96
C ASN A 183 22.23 19.49 -4.36
N VAL A 184 22.29 19.16 -5.65
CA VAL A 184 22.01 17.81 -6.15
C VAL A 184 23.28 16.95 -6.06
N SER A 185 23.14 15.67 -5.75
CA SER A 185 24.26 14.70 -5.73
C SER A 185 23.97 13.54 -6.67
N ILE A 186 24.77 13.40 -7.73
CA ILE A 186 24.58 12.35 -8.75
C ILE A 186 25.88 11.54 -8.87
N SER A 187 25.81 10.22 -8.72
CA SER A 187 26.92 9.28 -8.99
C SER A 187 26.41 8.10 -9.80
N ASN A 188 27.26 7.40 -10.55
CA ASN A 188 26.92 6.11 -11.18
C ASN A 188 25.60 6.13 -11.97
N THR A 189 25.39 7.19 -12.77
CA THR A 189 24.08 7.49 -13.37
C THR A 189 24.21 7.87 -14.83
N TYR A 190 23.37 7.27 -15.65
CA TYR A 190 23.08 7.70 -17.02
C TYR A 190 21.79 8.51 -17.03
N ILE A 191 21.82 9.73 -17.55
CA ILE A 191 20.67 10.61 -17.73
C ILE A 191 20.50 10.89 -19.22
N GLY A 192 19.30 10.62 -19.74
CA GLY A 192 18.89 10.97 -21.10
C GLY A 192 18.78 12.47 -21.33
N ASN A 193 18.05 12.86 -22.38
CA ASN A 193 17.88 14.24 -22.79
C ASN A 193 16.62 14.87 -22.19
N ASN A 194 16.64 16.19 -22.00
CA ASN A 194 15.52 17.00 -21.54
C ASN A 194 14.96 16.53 -20.17
N VAL A 195 15.84 16.10 -19.28
CA VAL A 195 15.48 15.70 -17.91
C VAL A 195 15.55 16.90 -16.97
N ARG A 196 14.61 17.01 -16.03
CA ARG A 196 14.63 18.03 -14.96
C ARG A 196 14.77 17.35 -13.60
N ILE A 197 15.74 17.79 -12.81
CA ILE A 197 15.97 17.31 -11.45
C ILE A 197 15.97 18.54 -10.55
N GLN A 198 15.06 18.59 -9.59
CA GLN A 198 14.93 19.67 -8.63
C GLN A 198 16.00 19.59 -7.53
N ASP A 199 16.01 20.60 -6.66
CA ASP A 199 17.04 20.78 -5.65
C ASP A 199 17.10 19.61 -4.63
N GLY A 200 18.32 19.31 -4.17
CA GLY A 200 18.57 18.37 -3.08
C GLY A 200 18.42 16.88 -3.41
N CYS A 201 18.15 16.51 -4.67
CA CYS A 201 18.07 15.10 -5.07
C CYS A 201 19.40 14.36 -4.87
N VAL A 202 19.29 13.08 -4.49
CA VAL A 202 20.42 12.16 -4.35
C VAL A 202 20.19 10.95 -5.25
N ILE A 203 21.04 10.77 -6.26
CA ILE A 203 20.85 9.77 -7.32
C ILE A 203 22.10 8.93 -7.49
N GLY A 204 21.91 7.61 -7.47
CA GLY A 204 22.92 6.60 -7.75
C GLY A 204 23.92 6.33 -6.62
N GLN A 205 23.45 6.55 -5.38
CA GLN A 205 24.08 6.02 -4.17
C GLN A 205 23.75 4.53 -4.00
N ASP A 206 24.49 3.86 -3.13
CA ASP A 206 24.28 2.44 -2.85
C ASP A 206 22.89 2.17 -2.23
N GLY A 207 22.20 1.16 -2.75
CA GLY A 207 21.03 0.61 -2.09
C GLY A 207 21.35 -0.14 -0.79
N PHE A 208 20.27 -0.54 -0.12
CA PHE A 208 20.28 -1.28 1.15
C PHE A 208 20.64 -2.78 0.99
N GLY A 209 21.81 -3.07 0.42
CA GLY A 209 22.28 -4.45 0.21
C GLY A 209 23.30 -4.90 1.26
N TYR A 210 22.88 -5.80 2.16
CA TYR A 210 23.75 -6.41 3.19
C TYR A 210 23.52 -7.93 3.27
N ALA A 211 24.60 -8.71 3.39
CA ALA A 211 24.56 -10.14 3.64
C ALA A 211 24.88 -10.41 5.12
N PHE A 212 24.12 -11.29 5.78
CA PHE A 212 24.39 -11.67 7.16
C PHE A 212 25.28 -12.91 7.21
N ASP A 213 26.41 -12.84 7.92
CA ASP A 213 27.38 -13.96 8.06
C ASP A 213 27.13 -14.85 9.29
N GLY A 214 26.11 -14.52 10.09
CA GLY A 214 25.83 -15.16 11.39
C GLY A 214 26.09 -14.24 12.58
N ASN A 215 26.97 -13.24 12.42
CA ASN A 215 27.33 -12.27 13.45
C ASN A 215 27.15 -10.82 12.98
N ASN A 216 27.55 -10.50 11.76
CA ASN A 216 27.60 -9.14 11.21
C ASN A 216 26.89 -9.04 9.86
N TYR A 217 26.47 -7.82 9.53
CA TYR A 217 25.99 -7.45 8.19
C TYR A 217 27.15 -6.96 7.33
N ILE A 218 27.50 -7.73 6.31
CA ILE A 218 28.54 -7.43 5.34
C ILE A 218 27.92 -6.67 4.17
N LYS A 219 28.50 -5.51 3.81
CA LYS A 219 28.02 -4.70 2.68
C LYS A 219 28.18 -5.48 1.38
N VAL A 220 27.10 -5.59 0.62
CA VAL A 220 27.14 -6.16 -0.73
C VAL A 220 27.47 -5.04 -1.73
N PRO A 221 28.51 -5.21 -2.57
CA PRO A 221 28.84 -4.24 -3.61
C PRO A 221 27.64 -3.94 -4.53
N GLN A 222 27.31 -2.66 -4.70
CA GLN A 222 26.29 -2.21 -5.66
C GLN A 222 27.01 -1.71 -6.92
N ILE A 223 26.92 -2.47 -8.01
CA ILE A 223 27.70 -2.20 -9.25
C ILE A 223 26.84 -1.68 -10.40
N GLY A 224 25.53 -1.88 -10.34
CA GLY A 224 24.59 -1.38 -11.33
C GLY A 224 24.45 0.13 -11.28
N LEU A 225 24.16 0.76 -12.41
CA LEU A 225 23.88 2.20 -12.50
C LEU A 225 22.40 2.54 -12.18
N VAL A 226 22.11 3.85 -12.05
CA VAL A 226 20.78 4.39 -12.33
C VAL A 226 20.71 4.81 -13.80
N LYS A 227 19.64 4.43 -14.50
CA LYS A 227 19.37 4.88 -15.88
C LYS A 227 18.08 5.67 -15.92
N ILE A 228 18.18 6.93 -16.32
CA ILE A 228 17.06 7.86 -16.46
C ILE A 228 16.84 8.13 -17.94
N GLY A 229 15.64 7.85 -18.43
CA GLY A 229 15.22 8.08 -19.80
C GLY A 229 15.03 9.57 -20.13
N ASN A 230 14.59 9.86 -21.35
CA ASN A 230 14.34 11.24 -21.78
C ASN A 230 13.08 11.82 -21.12
N PHE A 231 13.00 13.15 -21.01
CA PHE A 231 11.79 13.87 -20.56
C PHE A 231 11.26 13.48 -19.17
N VAL A 232 12.14 12.93 -18.32
CA VAL A 232 11.84 12.62 -16.92
C VAL A 232 11.90 13.89 -16.08
N GLU A 233 11.01 14.00 -15.09
CA GLU A 233 11.08 15.05 -14.07
C GLU A 233 11.13 14.42 -12.68
N ILE A 234 12.05 14.92 -11.84
CA ILE A 234 12.28 14.45 -10.48
C ILE A 234 12.18 15.65 -9.53
N GLY A 235 11.24 15.58 -8.60
CA GLY A 235 10.97 16.56 -7.56
C GLY A 235 12.08 16.64 -6.52
N ALA A 236 11.97 17.64 -5.64
CA ALA A 236 13.02 17.97 -4.68
C ALA A 236 13.24 16.85 -3.66
N ASN A 237 14.50 16.70 -3.22
CA ASN A 237 14.90 15.76 -2.17
C ASN A 237 14.50 14.29 -2.41
N CYS A 238 14.35 13.87 -3.66
CA CYS A 238 14.19 12.45 -4.01
C CYS A 238 15.50 11.68 -3.80
N ALA A 239 15.38 10.41 -3.43
CA ALA A 239 16.50 9.47 -3.33
C ALA A 239 16.27 8.29 -4.29
N ILE A 240 17.16 8.11 -5.26
CA ILE A 240 17.11 7.01 -6.23
C ILE A 240 18.39 6.19 -6.13
N ASP A 241 18.27 4.98 -5.59
CA ASP A 241 19.41 4.10 -5.37
C ASP A 241 19.86 3.44 -6.68
N ARG A 242 21.17 3.26 -6.82
CA ARG A 242 21.74 2.45 -7.89
C ARG A 242 21.37 0.99 -7.70
N GLY A 243 21.32 0.24 -8.80
CA GLY A 243 21.03 -1.19 -8.71
C GLY A 243 22.23 -2.02 -8.23
N SER A 244 21.95 -3.24 -7.77
CA SER A 244 22.97 -4.21 -7.35
C SER A 244 23.78 -4.75 -8.54
N LEU A 245 23.33 -5.83 -9.18
CA LEU A 245 23.91 -6.34 -10.43
C LEU A 245 23.24 -5.71 -11.66
N LYS A 246 21.91 -5.57 -11.61
CA LYS A 246 21.14 -4.86 -12.63
C LYS A 246 21.11 -3.37 -12.33
N HIS A 247 20.54 -2.60 -13.25
CA HIS A 247 20.32 -1.18 -13.07
C HIS A 247 18.99 -0.89 -12.36
N THR A 248 18.90 0.28 -11.73
CA THR A 248 17.61 0.93 -11.43
C THR A 248 17.25 1.73 -12.68
N GLU A 249 16.04 1.56 -13.22
CA GLU A 249 15.66 2.16 -14.51
C GLU A 249 14.40 3.00 -14.39
N ILE A 250 14.50 4.29 -14.71
CA ILE A 250 13.38 5.22 -14.83
C ILE A 250 13.19 5.51 -16.31
N LYS A 251 12.13 4.97 -16.91
CA LYS A 251 11.87 5.08 -18.36
C LYS A 251 11.39 6.48 -18.74
N GLN A 252 11.28 6.70 -20.05
CA GLN A 252 10.94 8.00 -20.62
C GLN A 252 9.62 8.56 -20.09
N GLY A 253 9.59 9.87 -19.85
CA GLY A 253 8.36 10.62 -19.53
C GLY A 253 7.83 10.43 -18.10
N VAL A 254 8.51 9.65 -17.25
CA VAL A 254 8.13 9.49 -15.84
C VAL A 254 8.20 10.82 -15.09
N LYS A 255 7.23 11.05 -14.20
CA LYS A 255 7.16 12.23 -13.32
C LYS A 255 7.18 11.78 -11.87
N ILE A 256 8.18 12.22 -11.12
CA ILE A 256 8.38 11.88 -9.72
C ILE A 256 8.29 13.17 -8.92
N ASP A 257 7.38 13.23 -7.96
CA ASP A 257 7.19 14.36 -7.07
C ASP A 257 8.17 14.31 -5.88
N ASN A 258 8.12 15.31 -5.01
CA ASN A 258 9.09 15.54 -3.94
C ASN A 258 9.16 14.40 -2.92
N LEU A 259 10.34 14.20 -2.32
CA LEU A 259 10.58 13.25 -1.23
C LEU A 259 10.25 11.79 -1.55
N VAL A 260 10.24 11.42 -2.84
CA VAL A 260 10.07 10.02 -3.26
C VAL A 260 11.37 9.24 -3.09
N HIS A 261 11.25 8.01 -2.58
CA HIS A 261 12.34 7.04 -2.52
C HIS A 261 12.13 5.90 -3.52
N ILE A 262 13.12 5.69 -4.38
CA ILE A 262 13.20 4.56 -5.31
C ILE A 262 14.41 3.71 -4.92
N ALA A 263 14.15 2.52 -4.40
CA ALA A 263 15.20 1.61 -3.99
C ALA A 263 15.90 0.93 -5.19
N HIS A 264 16.96 0.19 -4.89
CA HIS A 264 17.78 -0.50 -5.88
C HIS A 264 16.99 -1.44 -6.79
N ASN A 265 17.37 -1.49 -8.07
CA ASN A 265 16.81 -2.39 -9.09
C ASN A 265 15.32 -2.17 -9.41
N VAL A 266 14.71 -1.09 -8.92
CA VAL A 266 13.34 -0.73 -9.33
C VAL A 266 13.34 -0.36 -10.82
N GLU A 267 12.32 -0.82 -11.53
CA GLU A 267 12.03 -0.39 -12.90
C GLU A 267 10.70 0.38 -12.91
N VAL A 268 10.73 1.64 -13.34
CA VAL A 268 9.52 2.45 -13.55
C VAL A 268 9.35 2.69 -15.04
N LYS A 269 8.29 2.11 -15.62
CA LYS A 269 8.00 2.20 -17.05
C LYS A 269 7.39 3.54 -17.47
N GLU A 270 7.20 3.71 -18.76
CA GLU A 270 6.98 4.98 -19.42
C GLU A 270 5.74 5.73 -18.93
N ASN A 271 5.86 7.06 -18.84
CA ASN A 271 4.75 7.98 -18.54
C ASN A 271 4.00 7.69 -17.24
N THR A 272 4.66 7.07 -16.26
CA THR A 272 4.12 6.86 -14.91
C THR A 272 4.30 8.12 -14.05
N MET A 273 3.31 8.40 -13.20
CA MET A 273 3.32 9.52 -12.26
C MET A 273 3.37 9.02 -10.83
N ILE A 274 4.28 9.57 -10.03
CA ILE A 274 4.51 9.20 -8.64
C ILE A 274 4.40 10.45 -7.78
N ALA A 275 3.37 10.53 -6.95
CA ALA A 275 3.16 11.65 -6.04
C ALA A 275 4.06 11.56 -4.79
N GLY A 276 4.19 12.69 -4.09
CA GLY A 276 5.22 12.89 -3.09
C GLY A 276 5.21 11.89 -1.93
N GLN A 277 6.39 11.71 -1.32
CA GLN A 277 6.61 10.81 -0.18
C GLN A 277 6.31 9.32 -0.46
N THR A 278 6.17 8.92 -1.72
CA THR A 278 6.05 7.51 -2.09
C THR A 278 7.38 6.78 -1.89
N GLY A 279 7.33 5.55 -1.37
CA GLY A 279 8.47 4.65 -1.25
C GLY A 279 8.26 3.37 -2.05
N ILE A 280 9.23 3.02 -2.92
CA ILE A 280 9.20 1.80 -3.72
C ILE A 280 10.40 0.94 -3.35
N ALA A 281 10.14 -0.21 -2.72
CA ALA A 281 11.18 -1.13 -2.30
C ALA A 281 11.80 -1.91 -3.47
N GLY A 282 12.98 -2.48 -3.21
CA GLY A 282 13.90 -2.93 -4.25
C GLY A 282 13.34 -4.01 -5.19
N SER A 283 13.82 -3.98 -6.43
CA SER A 283 13.49 -4.95 -7.49
C SER A 283 12.01 -5.04 -7.89
N SER A 284 11.20 -4.05 -7.53
CA SER A 284 9.81 -3.96 -8.00
C SER A 284 9.73 -3.31 -9.38
N ILE A 285 8.76 -3.76 -10.18
CA ILE A 285 8.48 -3.27 -11.53
C ILE A 285 7.17 -2.51 -11.48
N ILE A 286 7.20 -1.24 -11.87
CA ILE A 286 6.05 -0.38 -12.02
C ILE A 286 5.75 -0.22 -13.50
N GLY A 287 4.54 -0.59 -13.90
CA GLY A 287 4.04 -0.51 -15.28
C GLY A 287 4.00 0.91 -15.84
N SER A 288 3.59 0.99 -17.10
CA SER A 288 3.46 2.25 -17.84
C SER A 288 2.15 2.95 -17.49
N LYS A 289 2.14 4.28 -17.50
CA LYS A 289 0.94 5.10 -17.23
C LYS A 289 0.27 4.78 -15.89
N VAL A 290 1.05 4.38 -14.90
CA VAL A 290 0.57 4.16 -13.54
C VAL A 290 0.44 5.50 -12.85
N LEU A 291 -0.61 5.66 -12.05
CA LEU A 291 -0.80 6.81 -11.16
C LEU A 291 -0.65 6.35 -9.72
N ILE A 292 0.41 6.80 -9.06
CA ILE A 292 0.69 6.46 -7.65
C ILE A 292 0.40 7.69 -6.79
N GLY A 293 -0.59 7.58 -5.90
CA GLY A 293 -0.94 8.62 -4.94
C GLY A 293 0.15 8.89 -3.89
N GLY A 294 0.06 10.01 -3.18
CA GLY A 294 1.07 10.41 -2.21
C GLY A 294 1.18 9.43 -1.04
N GLN A 295 2.36 9.31 -0.45
CA GLN A 295 2.66 8.44 0.70
C GLN A 295 2.33 6.95 0.45
N VAL A 296 2.34 6.49 -0.80
CA VAL A 296 2.17 5.05 -1.09
C VAL A 296 3.44 4.29 -0.72
N GLY A 297 3.27 3.10 -0.14
CA GLY A 297 4.36 2.14 0.07
C GLY A 297 4.20 0.94 -0.85
N VAL A 298 5.23 0.60 -1.62
CA VAL A 298 5.27 -0.61 -2.47
C VAL A 298 6.33 -1.57 -1.94
N ALA A 299 5.92 -2.79 -1.59
CA ALA A 299 6.86 -3.83 -1.15
C ALA A 299 7.77 -4.30 -2.29
N GLY A 300 8.88 -4.95 -1.94
CA GLY A 300 9.92 -5.35 -2.88
C GLY A 300 9.53 -6.56 -3.74
N HIS A 301 10.16 -6.69 -4.90
CA HIS A 301 9.95 -7.78 -5.85
C HIS A 301 8.51 -7.93 -6.37
N LEU A 302 7.74 -6.84 -6.41
CA LEU A 302 6.38 -6.83 -6.92
C LEU A 302 6.33 -6.39 -8.39
N ASN A 303 5.27 -6.81 -9.09
CA ASN A 303 4.93 -6.33 -10.42
C ASN A 303 3.58 -5.61 -10.36
N VAL A 304 3.60 -4.31 -10.67
CA VAL A 304 2.42 -3.47 -10.87
C VAL A 304 2.22 -3.30 -12.37
N GLY A 305 1.09 -3.78 -12.89
CA GLY A 305 0.77 -3.70 -14.31
C GLY A 305 0.56 -2.28 -14.84
N ASP A 306 0.33 -2.16 -16.14
CA ASP A 306 0.15 -0.88 -16.81
C ASP A 306 -1.22 -0.25 -16.47
N ASN A 307 -1.31 1.07 -16.53
CA ASN A 307 -2.55 1.84 -16.31
C ASN A 307 -3.23 1.57 -14.94
N VAL A 308 -2.45 1.20 -13.92
CA VAL A 308 -2.94 1.04 -12.55
C VAL A 308 -3.09 2.40 -11.87
N LYS A 309 -4.11 2.54 -11.02
CA LYS A 309 -4.24 3.69 -10.11
C LYS A 309 -4.17 3.23 -8.66
N ILE A 310 -3.25 3.82 -7.90
CA ILE A 310 -3.02 3.50 -6.50
C ILE A 310 -3.41 4.71 -5.67
N GLY A 311 -4.43 4.55 -4.81
CA GLY A 311 -4.87 5.59 -3.89
C GLY A 311 -3.76 6.01 -2.92
N ALA A 312 -3.78 7.28 -2.50
CA ALA A 312 -2.85 7.80 -1.51
C ALA A 312 -2.83 6.93 -0.23
N GLN A 313 -1.66 6.86 0.41
CA GLN A 313 -1.42 6.08 1.64
C GLN A 313 -1.66 4.56 1.52
N ALA A 314 -1.82 4.03 0.31
CA ALA A 314 -1.99 2.59 0.12
C ALA A 314 -0.69 1.82 0.36
N GLY A 315 -0.82 0.62 0.93
CA GLY A 315 0.28 -0.33 1.13
C GLY A 315 0.17 -1.50 0.16
N VAL A 316 0.99 -1.51 -0.89
CA VAL A 316 1.01 -2.56 -1.93
C VAL A 316 1.87 -3.72 -1.47
N THR A 317 1.22 -4.83 -1.15
CA THR A 317 1.86 -6.04 -0.60
C THR A 317 1.86 -7.24 -1.57
N ARG A 318 1.27 -7.09 -2.75
CA ARG A 318 1.15 -8.12 -3.78
C ARG A 318 1.20 -7.50 -5.18
N ASN A 319 1.42 -8.34 -6.19
CA ASN A 319 1.31 -7.93 -7.59
C ASN A 319 -0.08 -7.36 -7.89
N ILE A 320 -0.14 -6.34 -8.74
CA ILE A 320 -1.37 -5.70 -9.19
C ILE A 320 -1.46 -5.88 -10.70
N ALA A 321 -2.61 -6.35 -11.20
CA ALA A 321 -2.82 -6.52 -12.63
C ALA A 321 -3.02 -5.15 -13.32
N SER A 322 -2.76 -5.09 -14.62
CA SER A 322 -2.99 -3.88 -15.42
C SER A 322 -4.44 -3.41 -15.31
N HIS A 323 -4.66 -2.09 -15.41
CA HIS A 323 -5.97 -1.43 -15.36
C HIS A 323 -6.74 -1.55 -14.02
N GLU A 324 -6.12 -2.05 -12.95
CA GLU A 324 -6.75 -2.05 -11.63
C GLU A 324 -6.68 -0.68 -10.94
N GLU A 325 -7.72 -0.37 -10.17
CA GLU A 325 -7.72 0.73 -9.21
C GLU A 325 -7.74 0.16 -7.79
N VAL A 326 -6.74 0.51 -6.98
CA VAL A 326 -6.55 -0.06 -5.64
C VAL A 326 -6.33 1.01 -4.57
N SER A 327 -6.70 0.70 -3.33
CA SER A 327 -6.47 1.56 -2.17
C SER A 327 -6.43 0.77 -0.86
N GLY A 328 -5.98 1.43 0.22
CA GLY A 328 -5.90 0.89 1.58
C GLY A 328 -4.61 0.12 1.87
N THR A 329 -4.50 -0.35 3.12
CA THR A 329 -3.35 -1.09 3.62
C THR A 329 -3.85 -2.34 4.37
N PRO A 330 -3.69 -3.55 3.81
CA PRO A 330 -3.12 -3.84 2.49
C PRO A 330 -4.02 -3.36 1.34
N ALA A 331 -3.40 -3.06 0.20
CA ALA A 331 -4.08 -2.56 -0.99
C ALA A 331 -5.05 -3.61 -1.57
N VAL A 332 -6.31 -3.20 -1.73
CA VAL A 332 -7.39 -3.98 -2.36
C VAL A 332 -8.05 -3.15 -3.45
N LYS A 333 -8.89 -3.77 -4.30
CA LYS A 333 -9.70 -3.04 -5.28
C LYS A 333 -10.44 -1.88 -4.62
N LEU A 334 -10.45 -0.71 -5.27
CA LEU A 334 -11.02 0.52 -4.73
C LEU A 334 -12.47 0.33 -4.25
N THR A 335 -13.29 -0.40 -5.02
CA THR A 335 -14.67 -0.72 -4.66
C THR A 335 -14.78 -1.52 -3.37
N THR A 336 -13.86 -2.47 -3.13
CA THR A 336 -13.78 -3.24 -1.89
C THR A 336 -13.34 -2.36 -0.73
N TYR A 337 -12.36 -1.48 -0.94
CA TYR A 337 -11.89 -0.53 0.08
C TYR A 337 -13.03 0.40 0.54
N LEU A 338 -13.76 1.01 -0.41
CA LEU A 338 -14.89 1.88 -0.11
C LEU A 338 -16.02 1.14 0.65
N LYS A 339 -16.34 -0.10 0.24
CA LYS A 339 -17.32 -0.93 0.97
C LYS A 339 -16.89 -1.18 2.42
N LYS A 340 -15.61 -1.53 2.65
CA LYS A 340 -15.07 -1.75 4.01
C LYS A 340 -15.21 -0.50 4.88
N ALA A 341 -14.90 0.68 4.34
CA ALA A 341 -15.05 1.95 5.05
C ALA A 341 -16.51 2.20 5.49
N VAL A 342 -17.48 1.94 4.61
CA VAL A 342 -18.92 2.06 4.95
C VAL A 342 -19.31 1.10 6.07
N TYR A 343 -18.88 -0.15 6.03
CA TYR A 343 -19.19 -1.11 7.09
C TYR A 343 -18.54 -0.73 8.42
N LEU A 344 -17.29 -0.26 8.40
CA LEU A 344 -16.59 0.18 9.60
C LEU A 344 -17.31 1.37 10.24
N ASN A 345 -17.73 2.35 9.45
CA ASN A 345 -18.51 3.49 9.95
C ASN A 345 -19.81 3.03 10.62
N LYS A 346 -20.54 2.08 10.02
CA LYS A 346 -21.76 1.50 10.62
C LYS A 346 -21.50 0.76 11.93
N MET A 347 -20.31 0.18 12.12
CA MET A 347 -19.95 -0.50 13.37
C MET A 347 -19.58 0.48 14.49
N VAL A 348 -19.01 1.63 14.13
CA VAL A 348 -18.56 2.66 15.09
C VAL A 348 -19.67 3.63 15.45
N GLU A 349 -20.70 3.76 14.61
CA GLU A 349 -21.87 4.61 14.85
C GLU A 349 -22.56 4.19 16.16
N LYS A 350 -22.38 4.99 17.22
CA LYS A 350 -22.96 4.73 18.54
C LYS A 350 -24.47 4.81 18.44
N LYS A 351 -25.15 3.69 18.68
CA LYS A 351 -26.60 3.67 18.89
C LYS A 351 -26.93 4.59 20.06
N LYS A 352 -27.80 5.57 19.86
CA LYS A 352 -28.32 6.40 20.96
C LYS A 352 -29.16 5.49 21.86
N VAL A 353 -28.68 5.28 23.09
CA VAL A 353 -29.40 4.53 24.13
C VAL A 353 -30.08 5.52 25.06
N ILE A 354 -31.32 5.24 25.45
CA ILE A 354 -32.08 6.00 26.44
C ILE A 354 -32.43 5.03 27.57
N ASP A 355 -31.92 5.32 28.76
CA ASP A 355 -32.16 4.52 29.97
C ASP A 355 -33.51 4.84 30.62
N ILE A 356 -33.81 4.09 31.69
CA ILE A 356 -35.07 4.20 32.43
C ILE A 356 -35.23 5.57 33.10
N GLU A 357 -34.16 6.16 33.64
CA GLU A 357 -34.22 7.45 34.32
C GLU A 357 -34.64 8.56 33.36
N LYS A 358 -34.12 8.51 32.13
CA LYS A 358 -34.50 9.45 31.08
C LYS A 358 -35.92 9.17 30.57
N ILE A 359 -36.32 7.92 30.41
CA ILE A 359 -37.69 7.53 30.04
C ILE A 359 -38.71 8.07 31.06
N ILE A 360 -38.44 7.96 32.36
CA ILE A 360 -39.29 8.47 33.44
C ILE A 360 -39.46 10.00 33.36
N LYS A 361 -38.43 10.72 32.93
CA LYS A 361 -38.48 12.17 32.70
C LYS A 361 -39.23 12.54 31.42
N MET A 362 -39.21 11.65 30.41
CA MET A 362 -39.81 11.89 29.10
C MET A 362 -41.32 11.63 29.07
N MET A 363 -41.84 10.76 29.95
CA MET A 363 -43.25 10.33 29.93
C MET A 363 -43.87 10.36 31.33
N PRO A 364 -45.19 10.59 31.45
CA PRO A 364 -45.89 10.65 32.74
C PRO A 364 -46.11 9.27 33.39
N HIS A 365 -46.00 8.19 32.62
CA HIS A 365 -46.24 6.82 33.07
C HIS A 365 -45.33 6.44 34.26
N ARG A 366 -45.89 5.78 35.28
CA ARG A 366 -45.18 5.27 36.46
C ARG A 366 -45.54 3.82 36.73
N TYR A 367 -44.73 3.12 37.51
CA TYR A 367 -45.08 1.77 37.99
C TYR A 367 -46.48 1.79 38.64
N PRO A 368 -47.35 0.80 38.35
CA PRO A 368 -47.09 -0.43 37.59
C PRO A 368 -47.28 -0.35 36.07
N PHE A 369 -47.47 0.85 35.50
CA PHE A 369 -47.89 1.03 34.11
C PHE A 369 -46.82 1.57 33.16
N LEU A 370 -45.67 2.04 33.66
CA LEU A 370 -44.49 2.24 32.81
C LEU A 370 -43.88 0.87 32.48
N LEU A 371 -44.00 0.45 31.23
CA LEU A 371 -43.64 -0.90 30.82
C LEU A 371 -42.21 -0.97 30.28
N ILE A 372 -41.80 -0.04 29.43
CA ILE A 372 -40.47 -0.11 28.78
C ILE A 372 -39.33 0.24 29.75
N ASP A 373 -38.24 -0.52 29.70
CA ASP A 373 -37.08 -0.33 30.55
C ASP A 373 -36.03 0.60 29.92
N ARG A 374 -35.90 0.56 28.59
CA ARG A 374 -34.88 1.30 27.83
C ARG A 374 -35.21 1.37 26.35
N LEU A 375 -34.72 2.40 25.68
CA LEU A 375 -34.55 2.38 24.22
C LEU A 375 -33.09 2.02 23.92
N ILE A 376 -32.85 0.85 23.34
CA ILE A 376 -31.50 0.33 23.07
C ILE A 376 -30.91 0.82 21.75
N GLU A 377 -31.76 1.39 20.90
CA GLU A 377 -31.38 2.04 19.66
C GLU A 377 -32.41 3.11 19.36
N VAL A 378 -31.96 4.32 19.09
CA VAL A 378 -32.78 5.43 18.59
C VAL A 378 -32.04 6.05 17.41
N LYS A 379 -32.72 6.18 16.28
CA LYS A 379 -32.23 6.85 15.07
C LYS A 379 -33.18 7.99 14.76
N ASP A 380 -32.76 9.19 15.15
CA ASP A 380 -33.50 10.44 14.99
C ASP A 380 -34.96 10.31 15.44
N ASP A 381 -35.91 10.66 14.57
CA ASP A 381 -37.35 10.57 14.79
C ASP A 381 -38.00 9.40 14.01
N ASP A 382 -37.19 8.63 13.26
CA ASP A 382 -37.67 7.62 12.32
C ASP A 382 -37.75 6.22 12.93
N TYR A 383 -36.89 5.90 13.89
CA TYR A 383 -36.76 4.53 14.37
C TYR A 383 -36.29 4.43 15.82
N ALA A 384 -36.89 3.49 16.57
CA ALA A 384 -36.36 3.06 17.86
C ALA A 384 -36.57 1.57 18.12
N ILE A 385 -35.77 1.03 19.03
CA ILE A 385 -35.99 -0.29 19.64
C ILE A 385 -36.17 -0.11 21.15
N GLY A 386 -37.37 -0.35 21.64
CA GLY A 386 -37.67 -0.46 23.06
C GLY A 386 -37.35 -1.86 23.59
N LEU A 387 -36.92 -1.94 24.85
CA LEU A 387 -36.80 -3.19 25.58
C LEU A 387 -37.81 -3.20 26.72
N LYS A 388 -38.54 -4.31 26.82
CA LYS A 388 -39.37 -4.67 27.95
C LYS A 388 -38.90 -6.02 28.49
N ASN A 389 -38.42 -6.06 29.73
CA ASN A 389 -38.17 -7.30 30.45
C ASN A 389 -39.49 -7.75 31.08
N VAL A 390 -39.86 -9.01 30.83
CA VAL A 390 -41.10 -9.60 31.35
C VAL A 390 -40.74 -10.40 32.60
N THR A 391 -41.14 -9.90 33.77
CA THR A 391 -40.76 -10.50 35.06
C THR A 391 -41.97 -11.10 35.77
N ILE A 392 -41.78 -12.20 36.49
CA ILE A 392 -42.87 -12.88 37.22
C ILE A 392 -43.51 -11.98 38.28
N ASN A 393 -42.78 -10.97 38.77
CA ASN A 393 -43.24 -10.04 39.79
C ASN A 393 -44.21 -8.96 39.26
N GLU A 394 -44.51 -8.93 37.96
CA GLU A 394 -45.44 -7.93 37.41
C GLU A 394 -46.88 -8.20 37.86
N PRO A 395 -47.63 -7.16 38.28
CA PRO A 395 -48.90 -7.33 38.99
C PRO A 395 -49.98 -8.01 38.15
N PHE A 396 -49.93 -7.88 36.83
CA PHE A 396 -50.91 -8.52 35.95
C PHE A 396 -50.82 -10.05 35.94
N PHE A 397 -49.67 -10.65 36.31
CA PHE A 397 -49.56 -12.11 36.40
C PHE A 397 -50.30 -12.72 37.60
N MET A 398 -50.75 -11.90 38.56
CA MET A 398 -51.60 -12.36 39.66
C MET A 398 -53.01 -12.72 39.17
N GLY A 399 -53.56 -11.98 38.20
CA GLY A 399 -54.95 -12.13 37.74
C GLY A 399 -55.14 -12.57 36.29
N HIS A 400 -54.16 -12.35 35.40
CA HIS A 400 -54.27 -12.64 33.97
C HIS A 400 -53.92 -14.11 33.64
N PHE A 401 -54.76 -15.03 34.14
CA PHE A 401 -54.60 -16.51 34.15
C PHE A 401 -53.71 -17.05 35.30
N PRO A 402 -54.31 -17.43 36.45
CA PRO A 402 -53.58 -17.92 37.61
C PRO A 402 -52.66 -19.12 37.32
N ASP A 403 -53.13 -20.10 36.55
CA ASP A 403 -52.43 -21.36 36.25
C ASP A 403 -51.47 -21.27 35.05
N LYS A 404 -51.53 -20.18 34.28
CA LYS A 404 -50.71 -20.00 33.07
C LYS A 404 -50.27 -18.56 32.91
N LYS A 405 -49.08 -18.25 33.41
CA LYS A 405 -48.52 -16.89 33.41
C LYS A 405 -48.24 -16.43 31.97
N VAL A 406 -49.11 -15.59 31.43
CA VAL A 406 -49.00 -15.02 30.07
C VAL A 406 -49.16 -13.51 30.14
N MET A 407 -48.28 -12.76 29.48
CA MET A 407 -48.41 -11.30 29.38
C MET A 407 -49.63 -10.96 28.50
N PRO A 408 -50.56 -10.09 28.96
CA PRO A 408 -51.68 -9.64 28.16
C PRO A 408 -51.22 -9.03 26.83
N GLY A 409 -51.85 -9.44 25.72
CA GLY A 409 -51.54 -8.88 24.40
C GLY A 409 -51.70 -7.36 24.35
N VAL A 410 -52.67 -6.81 25.07
CA VAL A 410 -52.87 -5.36 25.20
C VAL A 410 -51.69 -4.65 25.85
N LEU A 411 -50.96 -5.29 26.78
CA LEU A 411 -49.76 -4.70 27.39
C LEU A 411 -48.54 -4.77 26.45
N ILE A 412 -48.53 -5.72 25.50
CA ILE A 412 -47.55 -5.72 24.41
C ILE A 412 -47.79 -4.51 23.49
N ILE A 413 -49.05 -4.22 23.16
CA ILE A 413 -49.43 -3.03 22.38
C ILE A 413 -49.12 -1.74 23.16
N GLU A 414 -49.40 -1.70 24.46
CA GLU A 414 -49.05 -0.57 25.32
C GLU A 414 -47.52 -0.34 25.33
N SER A 415 -46.72 -1.41 25.40
CA SER A 415 -45.27 -1.28 25.31
C SER A 415 -44.80 -0.72 23.95
N MET A 416 -45.50 -1.06 22.85
CA MET A 416 -45.29 -0.43 21.54
C MET A 416 -45.68 1.05 21.53
N ALA A 417 -46.78 1.42 22.18
CA ALA A 417 -47.21 2.80 22.31
C ALA A 417 -46.20 3.64 23.10
N GLN A 418 -45.73 3.14 24.25
CA GLN A 418 -44.71 3.82 25.06
C GLN A 418 -43.37 3.93 24.34
N THR A 419 -42.95 2.89 23.61
CA THR A 419 -41.73 2.96 22.77
C THR A 419 -41.85 4.05 21.71
N SER A 420 -43.02 4.13 21.05
CA SER A 420 -43.30 5.15 20.04
C SER A 420 -43.36 6.56 20.65
N GLY A 421 -44.02 6.72 21.80
CA GLY A 421 -44.08 7.98 22.54
C GLY A 421 -42.70 8.45 22.99
N ALA A 422 -41.87 7.55 23.50
CA ALA A 422 -40.49 7.87 23.88
C ALA A 422 -39.63 8.28 22.66
N LEU A 423 -39.78 7.62 21.49
CA LEU A 423 -39.14 8.07 20.24
C LEU A 423 -39.54 9.50 19.88
N VAL A 424 -40.85 9.78 19.92
CA VAL A 424 -41.40 11.11 19.63
C VAL A 424 -40.83 12.17 20.57
N VAL A 425 -40.90 11.97 21.89
CA VAL A 425 -40.36 12.93 22.86
C VAL A 425 -38.84 13.11 22.66
N SER A 426 -38.12 12.03 22.33
CA SER A 426 -36.69 12.11 22.04
C SER A 426 -36.35 12.99 20.83
N SER A 427 -37.23 13.00 19.82
CA SER A 427 -37.03 13.75 18.58
C SER A 427 -37.23 15.27 18.73
N TYR A 428 -38.12 15.70 19.63
CA TYR A 428 -38.39 17.12 19.88
C TYR A 428 -37.46 17.76 20.93
N GLY A 429 -36.58 16.97 21.56
CA GLY A 429 -35.63 17.43 22.58
C GLY A 429 -36.31 17.91 23.88
N ASP A 430 -35.61 18.74 24.67
CA ASP A 430 -36.08 19.19 25.99
C ASP A 430 -37.43 19.95 25.93
N LYS A 431 -37.79 20.51 24.76
CA LYS A 431 -39.07 21.21 24.54
C LYS A 431 -40.30 20.30 24.52
N ALA A 432 -40.13 18.98 24.51
CA ALA A 432 -41.22 18.00 24.59
C ALA A 432 -41.27 17.22 25.90
N MET A 433 -40.38 17.51 26.86
CA MET A 433 -40.50 16.93 28.20
C MET A 433 -41.82 17.39 28.83
N GLY A 434 -42.66 16.44 29.24
CA GLY A 434 -43.98 16.69 29.82
C GLY A 434 -45.15 16.70 28.83
N LYS A 435 -44.91 16.68 27.51
CA LYS A 435 -46.01 16.58 26.53
C LYS A 435 -46.70 15.23 26.63
N LEU A 436 -48.03 15.25 26.52
CA LEU A 436 -48.84 14.04 26.54
C LEU A 436 -48.93 13.45 25.14
N VAL A 437 -48.72 12.14 25.04
CA VAL A 437 -48.90 11.38 23.80
C VAL A 437 -50.19 10.58 23.93
N TYR A 438 -51.26 11.06 23.30
CA TYR A 438 -52.54 10.38 23.29
C TYR A 438 -52.61 9.35 22.18
N PHE A 439 -53.00 8.14 22.57
CA PHE A 439 -53.18 7.03 21.66
C PHE A 439 -54.52 7.14 20.93
N MET A 440 -54.50 7.15 19.59
CA MET A 440 -55.70 7.38 18.77
C MET A 440 -56.28 6.10 18.18
N SER A 441 -55.44 5.26 17.57
CA SER A 441 -55.92 4.06 16.89
C SER A 441 -54.87 2.94 16.85
N ILE A 442 -55.38 1.71 16.81
CA ILE A 442 -54.62 0.50 16.52
C ILE A 442 -55.17 -0.09 15.23
N ASP A 443 -54.32 -0.24 14.24
CA ASP A 443 -54.63 -0.98 13.03
C ASP A 443 -53.79 -2.27 12.98
N LYS A 444 -54.32 -3.31 12.35
CA LYS A 444 -53.57 -4.53 11.98
C LYS A 444 -52.84 -5.22 13.15
N ALA A 445 -53.37 -5.14 14.37
CA ALA A 445 -52.81 -5.86 15.51
C ALA A 445 -52.90 -7.38 15.29
N ARG A 446 -51.76 -8.08 15.40
CA ARG A 446 -51.71 -9.55 15.41
C ARG A 446 -50.82 -10.05 16.52
N PHE A 447 -51.30 -11.02 17.28
CA PHE A 447 -50.56 -11.74 18.31
C PHE A 447 -50.21 -13.12 17.80
N ARG A 448 -48.92 -13.40 17.61
CA ARG A 448 -48.42 -14.60 16.96
C ARG A 448 -47.96 -15.66 17.95
N LYS A 449 -47.44 -15.26 19.11
CA LYS A 449 -46.92 -16.14 20.15
C LYS A 449 -47.19 -15.58 21.54
N LEU A 450 -47.26 -16.47 22.52
CA LEU A 450 -47.35 -16.09 23.93
C LEU A 450 -46.01 -15.51 24.39
N VAL A 451 -46.09 -14.50 25.25
CA VAL A 451 -44.95 -13.91 25.97
C VAL A 451 -45.11 -14.26 27.44
N ILE A 452 -44.06 -14.77 28.06
CA ILE A 452 -44.08 -15.33 29.42
C ILE A 452 -42.98 -14.71 30.30
N PRO A 453 -43.05 -14.85 31.64
CA PRO A 453 -41.97 -14.43 32.53
C PRO A 453 -40.61 -15.04 32.12
N GLY A 454 -39.58 -14.20 32.09
CA GLY A 454 -38.22 -14.54 31.63
C GLY A 454 -37.92 -14.06 30.20
N ASP A 455 -38.94 -13.74 29.41
CA ASP A 455 -38.75 -13.21 28.06
C ASP A 455 -38.22 -11.76 28.09
N GLN A 456 -37.40 -11.44 27.08
CA GLN A 456 -37.06 -10.07 26.72
C GLN A 456 -37.80 -9.69 25.43
N LEU A 457 -38.66 -8.69 25.54
CA LEU A 457 -39.46 -8.19 24.44
C LEU A 457 -38.78 -6.98 23.80
N PHE A 458 -38.23 -7.18 22.61
CA PHE A 458 -37.64 -6.14 21.77
C PHE A 458 -38.70 -5.55 20.84
N ILE A 459 -38.95 -4.26 20.99
CA ILE A 459 -40.06 -3.56 20.35
C ILE A 459 -39.48 -2.60 19.30
N GLU A 460 -39.48 -3.04 18.05
CA GLU A 460 -39.07 -2.20 16.93
C GLU A 460 -40.22 -1.29 16.52
N VAL A 461 -39.99 0.02 16.50
CA VAL A 461 -40.93 1.02 16.02
C VAL A 461 -40.33 1.76 14.83
N LYS A 462 -41.09 1.87 13.74
CA LYS A 462 -40.71 2.61 12.53
C LYS A 462 -41.76 3.67 12.24
N LYS A 463 -41.36 4.93 12.13
CA LYS A 463 -42.24 6.02 11.69
C LYS A 463 -42.72 5.71 10.28
N LYS A 464 -44.05 5.62 10.13
CA LYS A 464 -44.72 5.45 8.83
C LYS A 464 -45.08 6.80 8.22
N GLN A 465 -45.58 7.70 9.07
CA GLN A 465 -46.02 9.02 8.66
C GLN A 465 -46.09 9.94 9.88
N ALA A 466 -45.77 11.22 9.70
CA ALA A 466 -46.06 12.28 10.65
C ALA A 466 -46.74 13.45 9.92
N ARG A 467 -47.83 13.97 10.48
CA ARG A 467 -48.57 15.14 9.96
C ARG A 467 -48.98 16.01 11.14
N LYS A 468 -48.40 17.21 11.25
CA LYS A 468 -48.59 18.13 12.38
C LYS A 468 -48.29 17.41 13.72
N LEU A 469 -49.30 17.27 14.59
CA LEU A 469 -49.19 16.63 15.90
C LEU A 469 -49.50 15.12 15.87
N VAL A 470 -49.91 14.58 14.71
CA VAL A 470 -50.31 13.17 14.58
C VAL A 470 -49.20 12.34 13.94
N TRP A 471 -48.86 11.24 14.61
CA TRP A 471 -47.79 10.33 14.22
C TRP A 471 -48.34 8.92 14.07
N LYS A 472 -47.85 8.21 13.06
CA LYS A 472 -48.22 6.82 12.76
C LYS A 472 -46.96 5.97 12.68
N PHE A 473 -46.97 4.84 13.38
CA PHE A 473 -45.85 3.92 13.51
C PHE A 473 -46.26 2.51 13.11
N ASP A 474 -45.38 1.82 12.38
CA ASP A 474 -45.46 0.36 12.25
C ASP A 474 -44.57 -0.25 13.35
N CYS A 475 -45.16 -1.08 14.19
CA CYS A 475 -44.54 -1.65 15.39
C CYS A 475 -44.45 -3.18 15.29
N THR A 476 -43.33 -3.74 15.73
CA THR A 476 -43.11 -5.19 15.80
C THR A 476 -42.42 -5.55 17.11
N ALA A 477 -43.03 -6.44 17.87
CA ALA A 477 -42.45 -6.97 19.10
C ALA A 477 -41.87 -8.37 18.86
N LYS A 478 -40.64 -8.60 19.33
CA LYS A 478 -39.88 -9.83 19.15
C LYS A 478 -39.36 -10.33 20.50
N VAL A 479 -39.37 -11.64 20.67
CA VAL A 479 -38.57 -12.31 21.71
C VAL A 479 -37.47 -13.06 20.98
N GLU A 480 -36.22 -12.84 21.39
CA GLU A 480 -35.04 -13.20 20.59
C GLU A 480 -35.15 -12.60 19.17
N ASN A 481 -35.27 -13.45 18.15
CA ASN A 481 -35.43 -13.08 16.74
C ASN A 481 -36.81 -13.44 16.16
N LYS A 482 -37.78 -13.84 17.01
CA LYS A 482 -39.10 -14.29 16.58
C LYS A 482 -40.16 -13.23 16.86
N ILE A 483 -40.94 -12.86 15.84
CA ILE A 483 -42.06 -11.93 15.99
C ILE A 483 -43.14 -12.58 16.86
N VAL A 484 -43.48 -11.92 17.96
CA VAL A 484 -44.55 -12.33 18.89
C VAL A 484 -45.80 -11.48 18.74
N ALA A 485 -45.67 -10.21 18.33
CA ALA A 485 -46.78 -9.34 17.98
C ALA A 485 -46.39 -8.27 16.96
N GLU A 486 -47.37 -7.76 16.20
CA GLU A 486 -47.23 -6.63 15.28
C GLU A 486 -48.48 -5.76 15.35
N ALA A 487 -48.34 -4.45 15.16
CA ALA A 487 -49.45 -3.51 15.07
C ALA A 487 -49.02 -2.22 14.37
N THR A 488 -49.96 -1.46 13.83
CA THR A 488 -49.75 -0.08 13.42
C THR A 488 -50.45 0.84 14.42
N ILE A 489 -49.69 1.72 15.04
CA ILE A 489 -50.16 2.63 16.10
C ILE A 489 -50.25 4.05 15.56
N THR A 490 -51.35 4.74 15.84
CA THR A 490 -51.49 6.18 15.60
C THR A 490 -51.60 6.91 16.93
N ALA A 491 -50.82 7.96 17.13
CA ALA A 491 -50.82 8.77 18.34
C ALA A 491 -50.77 10.27 18.01
N MET A 492 -51.26 11.10 18.93
CA MET A 492 -51.25 12.56 18.85
C MET A 492 -50.49 13.15 20.03
N ILE A 493 -49.63 14.14 19.78
CA ILE A 493 -48.95 14.92 20.82
C ILE A 493 -49.83 16.09 21.22
N VAL A 494 -50.04 16.29 22.52
CA VAL A 494 -50.84 17.39 23.09
C VAL A 494 -50.03 18.05 24.20
N ASP A 495 -50.14 19.37 24.31
CA ASP A 495 -49.52 20.14 25.39
C ASP A 495 -50.31 19.95 26.70
N GLU A 496 -49.64 19.99 27.86
CA GLU A 496 -50.23 19.71 29.17
C GLU A 496 -51.34 20.72 29.58
N ASP A 497 -51.48 21.85 28.86
CA ASP A 497 -52.48 22.89 29.08
C ASP A 497 -53.80 22.63 28.33
N VAL A 498 -54.56 21.62 28.77
CA VAL A 498 -56.01 21.62 28.57
C VAL A 498 -56.67 21.40 29.94
N LYS A 499 -56.96 22.52 30.62
CA LYS A 499 -57.90 22.52 31.74
C LYS A 499 -59.22 21.95 31.24
N GLU A 500 -59.69 20.92 31.92
CA GLU A 500 -61.00 20.30 31.72
C GLU A 500 -62.09 21.40 31.68
N SER A 501 -62.93 21.34 30.65
CA SER A 501 -64.19 22.08 30.55
C SER A 501 -65.36 21.13 30.73
#